data_AF-A0A7S1A9P7-F1
#
_entry.id   AF-A0A7S1A9P7-F1
#
_cell.length_a   1.000
_cell.length_b   1.000
_cell.length_c   1.000
_cell.angle_alpha   90.00
_cell.angle_beta   90.00
_cell.angle_gamma   90.00
#
_symmetry.space_group_name_H-M   'P 1'
#
loop_
_entity.id
_entity.type
_entity.pdbx_description
1 polymer ?
#
loop_
_entity_poly.entity_id
_entity_poly.type
_entity_poly.pdbx_seq_one_letter_code
_entity_poly.pdbx_strand_id
1 'polypeptide(L)'
;LKSLFGQQMFGLGAYDSDDEADHQEKRDSQGCKPKAAFPFDSRVSASTLPAFVEGATGAKAKSLPKAPPVSARKIRELQADIASAKSATAVVQLARPALEDFWHAQWGADALLQIAKRSTARTRMEWVSDATVKKIVEKLEADIDVDYFDVMLIAMEALRRMKFQTPLSQSALLQRALAVGGRRSVTSLVRLFWLAAPLKLDVRMPEHMRERYSELTGSDIALLVAAFRQRTVRDKALLEKVCQRLSEDGVCKGLSATDMVELAEGFVDLKVQGDFIRPLGQEILRRRGELTPDENRRVHDAYKTLGIPLKNVWTEPGCGVKRDAMQLVTTQAFAPQEGHEKKRRGNHDVERTSPPRVVRDYKMMSY
;
A
#
# COMPACT_ATOMS: atom_id res chain seq x y z
N LEU A 1 -38.55 40.14 5.00
CA LEU A 1 -38.82 38.94 4.18
C LEU A 1 -38.06 37.77 4.79
N LYS A 2 -38.82 36.75 5.21
CA LYS A 2 -38.46 35.57 6.02
C LYS A 2 -37.38 34.72 5.32
N SER A 3 -36.28 34.40 6.02
CA SER A 3 -35.98 33.07 6.61
C SER A 3 -35.97 31.91 5.61
N LEU A 4 -34.78 31.47 5.20
CA LEU A 4 -34.50 30.10 4.72
C LEU A 4 -33.08 29.70 5.17
N PHE A 5 -32.96 29.23 6.42
CA PHE A 5 -31.82 28.46 6.89
C PHE A 5 -32.13 26.97 6.67
N GLY A 6 -31.44 26.35 5.71
CA GLY A 6 -31.48 24.91 5.48
C GLY A 6 -30.54 24.21 6.45
N GLN A 7 -31.12 23.59 7.48
CA GLN A 7 -30.44 22.76 8.46
C GLN A 7 -30.23 21.37 7.85
N GLN A 8 -29.02 21.05 7.39
CA GLN A 8 -28.64 19.68 7.04
C GLN A 8 -28.18 18.95 8.30
N MET A 9 -29.00 17.98 8.70
CA MET A 9 -28.76 17.04 9.79
C MET A 9 -27.59 16.12 9.44
N PHE A 10 -26.48 16.23 10.17
CA PHE A 10 -25.47 15.18 10.24
C PHE A 10 -26.04 14.02 11.06
N GLY A 11 -26.55 13.01 10.37
CA GLY A 11 -26.86 11.70 10.96
C GLY A 11 -25.56 10.99 11.33
N LEU A 12 -25.10 11.17 12.57
CA LEU A 12 -24.15 10.26 13.20
C LEU A 12 -24.86 8.94 13.47
N GLY A 13 -24.80 8.02 12.51
CA GLY A 13 -25.17 6.64 12.73
C GLY A 13 -24.23 6.04 13.77
N ALA A 14 -24.73 5.84 14.98
CA ALA A 14 -24.13 4.95 15.96
C ALA A 14 -24.17 3.54 15.34
N TYR A 15 -23.03 3.09 14.83
CA TYR A 15 -22.87 1.70 14.42
C TYR A 15 -22.72 0.88 15.69
N ASP A 16 -23.84 0.25 16.04
CA ASP A 16 -23.96 -0.69 17.14
C ASP A 16 -23.05 -1.90 16.87
N SER A 17 -22.42 -2.35 17.94
CA SER A 17 -21.40 -3.38 17.93
C SER A 17 -22.06 -4.74 17.81
N ASP A 18 -22.32 -5.20 16.59
CA ASP A 18 -22.83 -6.55 16.37
C ASP A 18 -21.80 -7.61 16.80
N ASP A 19 -22.24 -8.40 17.78
CA ASP A 19 -21.65 -9.65 18.23
C ASP A 19 -21.46 -10.63 17.06
N GLU A 20 -20.22 -10.79 16.59
CA GLU A 20 -19.86 -11.98 15.81
C GLU A 20 -19.79 -13.19 16.75
N ALA A 21 -20.91 -13.91 16.83
CA ALA A 21 -20.96 -15.24 17.43
C ALA A 21 -20.12 -16.23 16.60
N ASP A 22 -19.12 -16.84 17.23
CA ASP A 22 -18.32 -17.93 16.68
C ASP A 22 -19.22 -19.16 16.40
N HIS A 23 -19.72 -19.27 15.17
CA HIS A 23 -20.31 -20.52 14.67
C HIS A 23 -19.18 -21.50 14.28
N GLN A 24 -18.88 -22.41 15.19
CA GLN A 24 -18.08 -23.60 14.94
C GLN A 24 -18.88 -24.60 14.07
N GLU A 25 -18.82 -24.46 12.75
CA GLU A 25 -19.29 -25.49 11.82
C GLU A 25 -18.33 -26.69 11.83
N LYS A 26 -18.76 -27.78 12.46
CA LYS A 26 -18.28 -29.13 12.14
C LYS A 26 -18.65 -29.42 10.69
N ARG A 27 -17.67 -29.52 9.80
CA ARG A 27 -17.87 -30.08 8.46
C ARG A 27 -17.31 -31.48 8.38
N ASP A 28 -18.25 -32.42 8.31
CA ASP A 28 -18.02 -33.79 7.92
C ASP A 28 -17.52 -33.85 6.48
N SER A 29 -16.56 -34.74 6.29
CA SER A 29 -15.93 -35.11 5.04
C SER A 29 -16.91 -35.87 4.14
N GLN A 30 -17.31 -35.27 3.01
CA GLN A 30 -17.80 -36.01 1.85
C GLN A 30 -17.15 -35.51 0.57
N GLY A 31 -16.45 -36.44 -0.09
CA GLY A 31 -15.65 -36.21 -1.27
C GLY A 31 -16.48 -35.83 -2.49
N CYS A 32 -16.03 -34.78 -3.19
CA CYS A 32 -16.53 -34.43 -4.51
C CYS A 32 -15.39 -34.64 -5.53
N LYS A 33 -15.67 -35.52 -6.50
CA LYS A 33 -14.77 -35.89 -7.60
C LYS A 33 -14.44 -34.67 -8.49
N PRO A 34 -13.22 -34.58 -9.06
CA PRO A 34 -12.86 -33.49 -9.95
C PRO A 34 -13.56 -33.66 -11.32
N LYS A 35 -14.27 -32.60 -11.76
CA LYS A 35 -14.77 -32.47 -13.13
C LYS A 35 -13.62 -32.08 -14.06
N ALA A 36 -13.65 -32.71 -15.23
CA ALA A 36 -12.64 -32.66 -16.28
C ALA A 36 -12.33 -31.24 -16.79
N ALA A 37 -11.06 -31.07 -17.15
CA ALA A 37 -10.50 -29.89 -17.79
C ALA A 37 -11.12 -29.66 -19.18
N PHE A 38 -11.50 -28.41 -19.46
CA PHE A 38 -11.78 -27.94 -20.82
C PHE A 38 -10.46 -27.70 -21.55
N PRO A 39 -10.32 -28.14 -22.82
CA PRO A 39 -9.17 -27.80 -23.63
C PRO A 39 -9.27 -26.33 -24.08
N PHE A 40 -8.25 -25.54 -23.75
CA PHE A 40 -8.09 -24.17 -24.22
C PHE A 40 -7.43 -24.20 -25.59
N ASP A 41 -8.20 -23.92 -26.63
CA ASP A 41 -7.77 -23.94 -28.03
C ASP A 41 -6.99 -22.65 -28.34
N SER A 42 -5.66 -22.73 -28.36
CA SER A 42 -4.77 -21.62 -28.68
C SER A 42 -4.53 -21.55 -30.19
N ARG A 43 -5.45 -20.90 -30.92
CA ARG A 43 -5.19 -20.38 -32.27
C ARG A 43 -5.67 -18.95 -32.38
N VAL A 44 -4.80 -18.02 -31.97
CA VAL A 44 -4.90 -16.62 -32.40
C VAL A 44 -3.87 -16.44 -33.51
N SER A 45 -4.40 -16.30 -34.72
CA SER A 45 -3.68 -16.00 -35.95
C SER A 45 -2.79 -14.77 -35.78
N ALA A 46 -1.55 -14.88 -36.26
CA ALA A 46 -0.63 -13.78 -36.42
C ALA A 46 -1.26 -12.68 -37.28
N SER A 47 -1.53 -11.53 -36.66
CA SER A 47 -1.90 -10.31 -37.37
C SER A 47 -0.64 -9.68 -37.95
N THR A 48 -0.58 -9.69 -39.28
CA THR A 48 0.38 -9.00 -40.13
C THR A 48 0.42 -7.51 -39.80
N LEU A 49 1.55 -7.02 -39.27
CA LEU A 49 1.83 -5.60 -39.17
C LEU A 49 2.05 -5.03 -40.58
N PRO A 50 1.38 -3.93 -40.98
CA PRO A 50 1.67 -3.28 -42.24
C PRO A 50 3.02 -2.55 -42.17
N ALA A 51 3.81 -2.72 -43.22
CA ALA A 51 5.07 -2.01 -43.44
C ALA A 51 4.83 -0.50 -43.46
N PHE A 52 5.57 0.21 -42.61
CA PHE A 52 5.58 1.67 -42.53
C PHE A 52 6.31 2.21 -43.76
N VAL A 53 5.56 2.89 -44.64
CA VAL A 53 6.09 3.56 -45.83
C VAL A 53 6.65 4.92 -45.40
N GLU A 54 7.97 5.07 -45.48
CA GLU A 54 8.65 6.36 -45.40
C GLU A 54 8.33 7.19 -46.66
N GLY A 55 7.34 8.08 -46.55
CA GLY A 55 6.98 9.08 -47.55
C GLY A 55 7.44 10.47 -47.15
N ALA A 56 8.27 11.06 -48.00
CA ALA A 56 9.05 12.27 -47.77
C ALA A 56 8.24 13.59 -47.74
N THR A 57 8.73 14.50 -46.89
CA THR A 57 8.92 15.96 -47.09
C THR A 57 7.74 16.90 -47.34
N GLY A 58 7.66 17.96 -46.51
CA GLY A 58 7.67 19.30 -47.09
C GLY A 58 6.75 20.39 -46.52
N ALA A 59 6.07 20.22 -45.38
CA ALA A 59 5.33 21.34 -44.77
C ALA A 59 6.13 21.94 -43.61
N LYS A 60 6.76 23.11 -43.83
CA LYS A 60 7.35 23.94 -42.76
C LYS A 60 6.22 24.41 -41.84
N ALA A 61 5.94 23.61 -40.81
CA ALA A 61 5.07 24.01 -39.72
C ALA A 61 5.66 25.28 -39.08
N LYS A 62 4.91 26.39 -39.17
CA LYS A 62 5.21 27.61 -38.39
C LYS A 62 5.29 27.18 -36.93
N SER A 63 6.49 27.22 -36.35
CA SER A 63 6.69 26.93 -34.95
C SER A 63 5.84 27.90 -34.14
N LEU A 64 4.83 27.37 -33.46
CA LEU A 64 4.02 28.11 -32.50
C LEU A 64 4.98 28.80 -31.50
N PRO A 65 4.71 30.04 -31.09
CA PRO A 65 5.53 30.75 -30.12
C PRO A 65 5.68 29.89 -28.88
N LYS A 66 6.93 29.50 -28.59
CA LYS A 66 7.28 28.66 -27.45
C LYS A 66 6.88 29.42 -26.19
N ALA A 67 5.94 28.87 -25.42
CA ALA A 67 5.48 29.47 -24.18
C ALA A 67 6.69 29.84 -23.28
N PRO A 68 6.62 30.96 -22.54
CA PRO A 68 7.72 31.38 -21.68
C PRO A 68 8.09 30.25 -20.71
N PRO A 69 9.39 30.03 -20.43
CA PRO A 69 9.81 28.96 -19.54
C PRO A 69 9.19 29.16 -18.16
N VAL A 70 8.48 28.15 -17.67
CA VAL A 70 7.87 28.15 -16.35
C VAL A 70 8.99 28.28 -15.31
N SER A 71 8.86 29.24 -14.40
CA SER A 71 9.88 29.42 -13.35
C SER A 71 9.95 28.19 -12.44
N ALA A 72 11.14 27.65 -12.20
CA ALA A 72 11.36 26.51 -11.31
C ALA A 72 10.79 26.71 -9.90
N ARG A 73 10.72 27.96 -9.43
CA ARG A 73 10.09 28.33 -8.15
C ARG A 73 8.61 27.94 -8.10
N LYS A 74 7.82 28.33 -9.12
CA LYS A 74 6.39 28.00 -9.21
C LYS A 74 6.14 26.49 -9.24
N ILE A 75 7.01 25.73 -9.94
CA ILE A 75 6.91 24.26 -9.97
C ILE A 75 7.08 23.68 -8.57
N ARG A 76 8.10 24.14 -7.81
CA ARG A 76 8.34 23.68 -6.45
C ARG A 76 7.24 24.07 -5.47
N GLU A 77 6.70 25.28 -5.58
CA GLU A 77 5.57 25.76 -4.77
C GLU A 77 4.35 24.84 -4.98
N LEU A 78 3.97 24.60 -6.25
CA LEU A 78 2.86 23.69 -6.56
C LEU A 78 3.11 22.25 -6.10
N GLN A 79 4.34 21.73 -6.23
CA GLN A 79 4.68 20.39 -5.73
C GLN A 79 4.54 20.31 -4.20
N ALA A 80 4.95 21.34 -3.47
CA ALA A 80 4.77 21.42 -2.02
C ALA A 80 3.28 21.43 -1.65
N ASP A 81 2.46 22.20 -2.37
CA ASP A 81 1.02 22.25 -2.16
C ASP A 81 0.36 20.89 -2.42
N ILE A 82 0.70 20.24 -3.55
CA ILE A 82 0.25 18.88 -3.90
C ILE A 82 0.64 17.87 -2.82
N ALA A 83 1.88 17.94 -2.29
CA ALA A 83 2.34 17.03 -1.25
C ALA A 83 1.58 17.25 0.08
N SER A 84 1.25 18.50 0.40
CA SER A 84 0.53 18.88 1.63
C SER A 84 -0.98 18.62 1.59
N ALA A 85 -1.57 18.55 0.39
CA ALA A 85 -3.00 18.34 0.18
C ALA A 85 -3.47 17.05 0.86
N LYS A 86 -4.55 17.10 1.67
CA LYS A 86 -4.94 15.94 2.51
C LYS A 86 -5.73 14.85 1.77
N SER A 87 -6.29 15.15 0.60
CA SER A 87 -7.16 14.24 -0.16
C SER A 87 -6.88 14.30 -1.66
N ALA A 88 -7.30 13.27 -2.40
CA ALA A 88 -7.20 13.26 -3.87
C ALA A 88 -7.99 14.42 -4.51
N THR A 89 -9.17 14.75 -3.98
CA THR A 89 -9.98 15.90 -4.44
C THR A 89 -9.22 17.22 -4.31
N ALA A 90 -8.54 17.44 -3.18
CA ALA A 90 -7.73 18.64 -2.97
C ALA A 90 -6.58 18.72 -3.99
N VAL A 91 -5.92 17.60 -4.30
CA VAL A 91 -4.88 17.55 -5.34
C VAL A 91 -5.45 17.91 -6.71
N VAL A 92 -6.63 17.38 -7.08
CA VAL A 92 -7.29 17.71 -8.36
C VAL A 92 -7.68 19.19 -8.43
N GLN A 93 -8.16 19.77 -7.32
CA GLN A 93 -8.50 21.19 -7.24
C GLN A 93 -7.27 22.10 -7.43
N LEU A 94 -6.11 21.72 -6.89
CA LEU A 94 -4.85 22.43 -7.11
C LEU A 94 -4.34 22.27 -8.56
N ALA A 95 -4.47 21.06 -9.12
CA ALA A 95 -3.97 20.74 -10.45
C ALA A 95 -4.78 21.43 -11.57
N ARG A 96 -6.10 21.60 -11.40
CA ARG A 96 -7.00 22.12 -12.44
C ARG A 96 -6.58 23.49 -13.00
N PRO A 97 -6.39 24.57 -12.20
CA PRO A 97 -5.94 25.85 -12.72
C PRO A 97 -4.50 25.77 -13.28
N ALA A 98 -3.60 25.05 -12.60
CA ALA A 98 -2.22 24.89 -13.05
C ALA A 98 -2.12 24.21 -14.43
N LEU A 99 -3.06 23.32 -14.77
CA LEU A 99 -3.10 22.64 -16.06
C LEU A 99 -3.34 23.56 -17.26
N GLU A 100 -4.08 24.65 -17.01
CA GLU A 100 -4.44 25.67 -17.99
C GLU A 100 -3.34 26.73 -18.07
N ASP A 101 -2.79 27.12 -16.92
CA ASP A 101 -1.81 28.21 -16.84
C ASP A 101 -0.37 27.77 -17.17
N PHE A 102 0.11 26.65 -16.61
CA PHE A 102 1.49 26.21 -16.75
C PHE A 102 1.68 24.70 -16.54
N TRP A 103 1.69 23.94 -17.64
CA TRP A 103 1.99 22.52 -17.58
C TRP A 103 3.48 22.21 -17.38
N HIS A 104 3.79 21.22 -16.54
CA HIS A 104 5.12 20.63 -16.43
C HIS A 104 5.03 19.18 -15.93
N ALA A 105 5.76 18.26 -16.58
CA ALA A 105 5.69 16.83 -16.29
C ALA A 105 6.01 16.46 -14.83
N GLN A 106 6.94 17.17 -14.18
CA GLN A 106 7.32 16.93 -12.77
C GLN A 106 6.12 17.01 -11.82
N TRP A 107 5.43 18.15 -11.75
CA TRP A 107 4.30 18.29 -10.84
C TRP A 107 3.10 17.46 -11.32
N GLY A 108 2.94 17.24 -12.63
CA GLY A 108 1.89 16.39 -13.18
C GLY A 108 2.01 14.94 -12.73
N ALA A 109 3.24 14.39 -12.74
CA ALA A 109 3.54 13.05 -12.27
C ALA A 109 3.28 12.92 -10.75
N ASP A 110 3.73 13.91 -9.97
CA ASP A 110 3.49 13.96 -8.52
C ASP A 110 2.00 14.07 -8.19
N ALA A 111 1.26 14.93 -8.89
CA ALA A 111 -0.18 15.08 -8.73
C ALA A 111 -0.91 13.75 -8.97
N LEU A 112 -0.63 13.08 -10.09
CA LEU A 112 -1.27 11.82 -10.42
C LEU A 112 -0.92 10.73 -9.40
N LEU A 113 0.33 10.68 -8.92
CA LEU A 113 0.73 9.72 -7.89
C LEU A 113 0.02 9.99 -6.56
N GLN A 114 -0.11 11.26 -6.15
CA GLN A 114 -0.82 11.64 -4.93
C GLN A 114 -2.32 11.34 -5.03
N ILE A 115 -2.94 11.58 -6.20
CA ILE A 115 -4.33 11.16 -6.46
C ILE A 115 -4.44 9.64 -6.29
N ALA A 116 -3.53 8.86 -6.87
CA ALA A 116 -3.55 7.40 -6.77
C ALA A 116 -3.41 6.89 -5.33
N LYS A 117 -2.46 7.47 -4.56
CA LYS A 117 -2.18 7.08 -3.17
C LYS A 117 -3.28 7.47 -2.19
N ARG A 118 -3.97 8.59 -2.43
CA ARG A 118 -5.02 9.12 -1.55
C ARG A 118 -6.42 8.65 -1.94
N SER A 119 -6.53 7.86 -3.00
CA SER A 119 -7.79 7.30 -3.46
C SER A 119 -7.92 5.85 -3.04
N THR A 120 -9.13 5.47 -2.63
CA THR A 120 -9.53 4.07 -2.46
C THR A 120 -9.68 3.37 -3.81
N ALA A 121 -9.73 2.04 -3.83
CA ALA A 121 -9.95 1.28 -5.07
C ALA A 121 -11.22 1.73 -5.82
N ARG A 122 -12.29 2.07 -5.11
CA ARG A 122 -13.54 2.59 -5.68
C ARG A 122 -13.36 3.98 -6.28
N THR A 123 -12.85 4.93 -5.51
CA THR A 123 -12.69 6.32 -5.96
C THR A 123 -11.67 6.46 -7.09
N ARG A 124 -10.67 5.57 -7.19
CA ARG A 124 -9.77 5.51 -8.36
C ARG A 124 -10.54 5.31 -9.67
N MET A 125 -11.59 4.48 -9.69
CA MET A 125 -12.41 4.28 -10.90
C MET A 125 -13.21 5.53 -11.28
N GLU A 126 -13.62 6.32 -10.29
CA GLU A 126 -14.28 7.61 -10.51
C GLU A 126 -13.27 8.63 -11.07
N TRP A 127 -12.05 8.69 -10.52
CA TRP A 127 -11.00 9.57 -11.04
C TRP A 127 -10.56 9.24 -12.46
N VAL A 128 -10.65 7.99 -12.89
CA VAL A 128 -10.37 7.60 -14.28
C VAL A 128 -11.32 8.29 -15.26
N SER A 129 -12.53 8.65 -14.85
CA SER A 129 -13.50 9.36 -15.70
C SER A 129 -13.40 10.89 -15.61
N ASP A 130 -12.74 11.44 -14.58
CA ASP A 130 -12.57 12.88 -14.37
C ASP A 130 -11.74 13.55 -15.50
N ALA A 131 -12.27 14.65 -16.04
CA ALA A 131 -11.68 15.34 -17.18
C ALA A 131 -10.31 15.96 -16.88
N THR A 132 -10.08 16.42 -15.65
CA THR A 132 -8.79 16.99 -15.24
C THR A 132 -7.74 15.88 -15.18
N VAL A 133 -8.10 14.75 -14.58
CA VAL A 133 -7.20 13.58 -14.47
C VAL A 133 -6.86 13.01 -15.85
N LYS A 134 -7.84 12.86 -16.75
CA LYS A 134 -7.58 12.44 -18.14
C LYS A 134 -6.61 13.37 -18.85
N LYS A 135 -6.79 14.69 -18.70
CA LYS A 135 -5.90 15.69 -19.32
C LYS A 135 -4.48 15.64 -18.74
N ILE A 136 -4.31 15.33 -17.44
CA ILE A 136 -2.99 15.05 -16.84
C ILE A 136 -2.35 13.83 -17.51
N VAL A 137 -3.09 12.74 -17.64
CA VAL A 137 -2.62 11.49 -18.24
C VAL A 137 -2.18 11.70 -19.69
N GLU A 138 -3.03 12.33 -20.51
CA GLU A 138 -2.73 12.61 -21.92
C GLU A 138 -1.44 13.45 -22.07
N LYS A 139 -1.28 14.50 -21.25
CA LYS A 139 -0.08 15.33 -21.28
C LYS A 139 1.16 14.58 -20.76
N LEU A 140 1.02 13.75 -19.73
CA LEU A 140 2.13 12.91 -19.26
C LEU A 140 2.56 11.92 -20.33
N GLU A 141 1.63 11.21 -20.97
CA GLU A 141 1.97 10.25 -22.01
C GLU A 141 2.68 10.90 -23.21
N ALA A 142 2.36 12.16 -23.51
CA ALA A 142 3.05 12.93 -24.54
C ALA A 142 4.46 13.41 -24.13
N ASP A 143 4.66 13.76 -22.85
CA ASP A 143 5.88 14.43 -22.37
C ASP A 143 6.85 13.51 -21.60
N ILE A 144 6.47 12.26 -21.29
CA ILE A 144 7.35 11.33 -20.58
C ILE A 144 8.54 10.95 -21.46
N ASP A 145 9.74 11.29 -20.99
CA ASP A 145 11.02 10.94 -21.62
C ASP A 145 11.99 10.31 -20.61
N VAL A 146 12.89 9.47 -21.10
CA VAL A 146 13.92 8.76 -20.34
C VAL A 146 14.97 9.72 -19.78
N ASP A 147 15.16 10.87 -20.43
CA ASP A 147 16.04 11.95 -19.95
C ASP A 147 15.62 12.46 -18.56
N TYR A 148 14.32 12.40 -18.24
CA TYR A 148 13.76 12.72 -16.92
C TYR A 148 13.40 11.45 -16.15
N PHE A 149 14.37 10.55 -16.01
CA PHE A 149 14.22 9.21 -15.44
C PHE A 149 13.32 9.13 -14.19
N ASP A 150 13.54 9.98 -13.19
CA ASP A 150 12.75 9.93 -11.94
C ASP A 150 11.28 10.33 -12.17
N VAL A 151 11.04 11.36 -12.99
CA VAL A 151 9.70 11.83 -13.35
C VAL A 151 8.96 10.76 -14.14
N MET A 152 9.65 10.14 -15.11
CA MET A 152 9.13 9.02 -15.88
C MET A 152 8.68 7.89 -14.94
N LEU A 153 9.53 7.44 -14.01
CA LEU A 153 9.16 6.34 -13.12
C LEU A 153 7.99 6.68 -12.18
N ILE A 154 7.94 7.92 -11.67
CA ILE A 154 6.80 8.40 -10.86
C ILE A 154 5.52 8.40 -11.70
N ALA A 155 5.57 8.91 -12.92
CA ALA A 155 4.42 8.95 -13.82
C ALA A 155 3.94 7.54 -14.18
N MET A 156 4.85 6.62 -14.51
CA MET A 156 4.51 5.23 -14.81
C MET A 156 3.93 4.48 -13.61
N GLU A 157 4.43 4.75 -12.40
CA GLU A 157 3.84 4.23 -11.16
C GLU A 157 2.41 4.73 -11.01
N ALA A 158 2.20 6.03 -11.14
CA ALA A 158 0.90 6.66 -11.01
C ALA A 158 -0.11 6.11 -12.04
N LEU A 159 0.28 6.05 -13.31
CA LEU A 159 -0.53 5.52 -14.41
C LEU A 159 -0.94 4.07 -14.16
N ARG A 160 -0.02 3.24 -13.65
CA ARG A 160 -0.32 1.84 -13.32
C ARG A 160 -1.26 1.72 -12.13
N ARG A 161 -1.01 2.45 -11.03
CA ARG A 161 -1.90 2.45 -9.85
C ARG A 161 -3.31 2.92 -10.18
N MET A 162 -3.44 3.85 -11.13
CA MET A 162 -4.72 4.37 -11.64
C MET A 162 -5.34 3.50 -12.74
N LYS A 163 -4.69 2.41 -13.15
CA LYS A 163 -5.14 1.49 -14.22
C LYS A 163 -5.30 2.15 -15.61
N PHE A 164 -4.61 3.26 -15.87
CA PHE A 164 -4.56 3.86 -17.22
C PHE A 164 -3.66 3.06 -18.17
N GLN A 165 -2.65 2.38 -17.64
CA GLN A 165 -1.70 1.61 -18.43
C GLN A 165 -1.60 0.16 -17.98
N THR A 166 -1.47 -0.74 -18.96
CA THR A 166 -1.14 -2.15 -18.72
C THR A 166 0.37 -2.32 -18.63
N PRO A 167 0.89 -3.34 -17.92
CA PRO A 167 2.32 -3.59 -17.87
C PRO A 167 2.97 -3.66 -19.26
N LEU A 168 2.31 -4.29 -20.24
CA LEU A 168 2.84 -4.43 -21.60
C LEU A 168 3.05 -3.10 -22.30
N SER A 169 2.14 -2.14 -22.14
CA SER A 169 2.27 -0.78 -22.71
C SER A 169 3.52 -0.03 -22.20
N GLN A 170 4.02 -0.41 -21.02
CA GLN A 170 5.16 0.20 -20.35
C GLN A 170 6.50 -0.46 -20.72
N SER A 171 6.49 -1.59 -21.45
CA SER A 171 7.67 -2.43 -21.66
C SER A 171 8.80 -1.73 -22.43
N ALA A 172 8.50 -1.08 -23.56
CA ALA A 172 9.49 -0.42 -24.39
C ALA A 172 10.20 0.73 -23.64
N LEU A 173 9.44 1.50 -22.86
CA LEU A 173 9.98 2.60 -22.06
C LEU A 173 10.84 2.10 -20.90
N LEU A 174 10.42 1.02 -20.22
CA LEU A 174 11.22 0.39 -19.15
C LEU A 174 12.51 -0.25 -19.68
N GLN A 175 12.49 -0.85 -20.86
CA GLN A 175 13.71 -1.39 -21.48
C GLN A 175 14.71 -0.28 -21.80
N ARG A 176 14.24 0.86 -22.33
CA ARG A 176 15.09 2.04 -22.52
C ARG A 176 15.63 2.56 -21.18
N ALA A 177 14.78 2.65 -20.17
CA ALA A 177 15.16 3.07 -18.82
C ALA A 177 16.27 2.19 -18.21
N LEU A 178 16.20 0.86 -18.43
CA LEU A 178 17.22 -0.10 -17.99
C LEU A 178 18.54 0.04 -18.75
N ALA A 179 18.49 0.46 -20.02
CA ALA A 179 19.68 0.70 -20.83
C ALA A 179 20.42 2.00 -20.41
N VAL A 180 19.70 2.99 -19.88
CA VAL A 180 20.31 4.22 -19.34
C VAL A 180 20.90 3.93 -17.96
N GLY A 181 22.09 3.35 -17.97
CA GLY A 181 22.91 3.13 -16.78
C GLY A 181 23.21 4.42 -16.00
N GLY A 182 23.71 4.27 -14.77
CA GLY A 182 24.12 5.41 -13.94
C GLY A 182 23.79 5.22 -12.46
N ARG A 183 24.30 6.12 -11.63
CA ARG A 183 23.95 6.16 -10.21
C ARG A 183 22.52 6.69 -10.07
N ARG A 184 21.64 5.88 -9.47
CA ARG A 184 20.23 6.23 -9.23
C ARG A 184 19.94 6.28 -7.73
N SER A 185 18.89 7.00 -7.36
CA SER A 185 18.35 6.97 -6.00
C SER A 185 17.78 5.57 -5.70
N VAL A 186 17.78 5.16 -4.42
CA VAL A 186 17.18 3.87 -4.03
C VAL A 186 15.70 3.84 -4.39
N THR A 187 14.98 4.93 -4.13
CA THR A 187 13.54 5.08 -4.43
C THR A 187 13.25 4.85 -5.93
N SER A 188 14.09 5.38 -6.83
CA SER A 188 13.91 5.15 -8.27
C SER A 188 14.24 3.72 -8.69
N LEU A 189 15.25 3.09 -8.09
CA LEU A 189 15.54 1.68 -8.33
C LEU A 189 14.41 0.76 -7.86
N VAL A 190 13.80 1.06 -6.71
CA VAL A 190 12.63 0.36 -6.19
C VAL A 190 11.45 0.45 -7.16
N ARG A 191 11.14 1.67 -7.63
CA ARG A 191 10.07 1.88 -8.63
C ARG A 191 10.35 1.12 -9.91
N LEU A 192 11.57 1.20 -10.43
CA LEU A 192 11.98 0.48 -11.63
C LEU A 192 11.79 -1.03 -11.44
N PHE A 193 12.22 -1.57 -10.30
CA PHE A 193 12.09 -2.98 -9.98
C PHE A 193 10.62 -3.42 -9.93
N TRP A 194 9.77 -2.67 -9.25
CA TRP A 194 8.34 -2.93 -9.19
C TRP A 194 7.66 -2.78 -10.56
N LEU A 195 8.04 -1.77 -11.34
CA LEU A 195 7.52 -1.56 -12.69
C LEU A 195 7.91 -2.71 -13.63
N ALA A 196 9.12 -3.24 -13.49
CA ALA A 196 9.64 -4.32 -14.32
C ALA A 196 9.18 -5.73 -13.89
N ALA A 197 8.70 -5.90 -12.65
CA ALA A 197 8.35 -7.22 -12.11
C ALA A 197 7.28 -7.98 -12.92
N PRO A 198 6.12 -7.39 -13.30
CA PRO A 198 5.10 -8.11 -14.06
C PRO A 198 5.55 -8.48 -15.49
N LEU A 199 6.53 -7.74 -16.01
CA LEU A 199 7.10 -7.96 -17.34
C LEU A 199 8.21 -9.01 -17.37
N LYS A 200 8.62 -9.53 -16.20
CA LYS A 200 9.74 -10.47 -16.08
C LYS A 200 11.03 -9.97 -16.74
N LEU A 201 11.21 -8.65 -16.86
CA LEU A 201 12.45 -8.07 -17.38
C LEU A 201 13.59 -8.42 -16.43
N ASP A 202 14.79 -8.71 -16.92
CA ASP A 202 15.93 -8.96 -16.04
C ASP A 202 16.44 -7.63 -15.45
N VAL A 203 15.85 -7.25 -14.32
CA VAL A 203 16.36 -6.16 -13.49
C VAL A 203 17.19 -6.83 -12.42
N ARG A 204 18.50 -6.89 -12.65
CA ARG A 204 19.45 -7.30 -11.62
C ARG A 204 19.28 -6.34 -10.46
N MET A 205 18.91 -6.87 -9.31
CA MET A 205 18.77 -6.04 -8.12
C MET A 205 20.16 -5.50 -7.80
N PRO A 206 20.37 -4.17 -7.79
CA PRO A 206 21.69 -3.62 -7.53
C PRO A 206 22.10 -4.00 -6.11
N GLU A 207 23.32 -4.52 -5.93
CA GLU A 207 23.91 -4.76 -4.59
C GLU A 207 23.81 -3.50 -3.71
N HIS A 208 23.90 -2.33 -4.35
CA HIS A 208 23.68 -1.01 -3.75
C HIS A 208 22.35 -0.85 -3.00
N MET A 209 21.27 -1.55 -3.41
CA MET A 209 20.01 -1.51 -2.65
C MET A 209 20.11 -2.25 -1.32
N ARG A 210 20.92 -3.32 -1.24
CA ARG A 210 21.18 -4.02 0.03
C ARG A 210 22.04 -3.20 0.97
N GLU A 211 22.93 -2.38 0.42
CA GLU A 211 23.81 -1.48 1.19
C GLU A 211 23.04 -0.26 1.71
N ARG A 212 22.11 0.27 0.90
CA ARG A 212 21.36 1.50 1.17
C ARG A 212 19.92 1.25 1.65
N TYR A 213 19.65 0.08 2.22
CA TYR A 213 18.29 -0.31 2.65
C TYR A 213 17.72 0.63 3.73
N SER A 214 18.57 1.30 4.51
CA SER A 214 18.16 2.30 5.51
C SER A 214 17.50 3.54 4.88
N GLU A 215 17.78 3.84 3.61
CA GLU A 215 17.16 4.94 2.86
C GLU A 215 15.73 4.60 2.41
N LEU A 216 15.30 3.34 2.52
CA LEU A 216 13.96 2.92 2.11
C LEU A 216 12.89 3.54 3.02
N THR A 217 11.89 4.14 2.38
CA THR A 217 10.66 4.59 3.04
C THR A 217 9.64 3.46 3.12
N GLY A 218 8.58 3.63 3.93
CA GLY A 218 7.48 2.66 3.97
C GLY A 218 6.88 2.37 2.59
N SER A 219 6.63 3.41 1.78
CA SER A 219 6.13 3.23 0.40
C SER A 219 7.10 2.43 -0.47
N ASP A 220 8.41 2.61 -0.32
CA ASP A 220 9.40 1.85 -1.09
C ASP A 220 9.39 0.36 -0.69
N ILE A 221 9.24 0.08 0.60
CA ILE A 221 9.10 -1.28 1.13
C ILE A 221 7.85 -1.97 0.55
N ALA A 222 6.71 -1.25 0.49
CA ALA A 222 5.49 -1.78 -0.12
C ALA A 222 5.69 -2.15 -1.60
N LEU A 223 6.35 -1.28 -2.38
CA LEU A 223 6.67 -1.57 -3.78
C LEU A 223 7.62 -2.77 -3.90
N LEU A 224 8.63 -2.89 -3.06
CA LEU A 224 9.55 -4.03 -3.08
C LEU A 224 8.85 -5.35 -2.76
N VAL A 225 8.05 -5.39 -1.70
CA VAL A 225 7.28 -6.58 -1.31
C VAL A 225 6.32 -6.98 -2.43
N ALA A 226 5.59 -6.02 -3.02
CA ALA A 226 4.71 -6.26 -4.16
C ALA A 226 5.47 -6.83 -5.37
N ALA A 227 6.68 -6.33 -5.64
CA ALA A 227 7.53 -6.83 -6.72
C ALA A 227 8.05 -8.25 -6.45
N PHE A 228 8.42 -8.57 -5.20
CA PHE A 228 8.86 -9.90 -4.79
C PHE A 228 7.76 -10.96 -4.93
N ARG A 229 6.47 -10.59 -4.78
CA ARG A 229 5.34 -11.51 -5.02
C ARG A 229 5.30 -12.04 -6.45
N GLN A 230 5.70 -11.21 -7.42
CA GLN A 230 5.55 -11.52 -8.84
C GLN A 230 6.77 -12.23 -9.44
N ARG A 231 7.94 -12.11 -8.81
CA ARG A 231 9.18 -12.71 -9.31
C ARG A 231 9.51 -14.04 -8.64
N THR A 232 10.06 -14.95 -9.43
CA THR A 232 10.67 -16.20 -8.96
C THR A 232 12.02 -15.97 -8.28
N VAL A 233 12.71 -14.86 -8.58
CA VAL A 233 13.99 -14.49 -7.94
C VAL A 233 13.70 -13.84 -6.59
N ARG A 234 13.79 -14.65 -5.53
CA ARG A 234 13.69 -14.19 -4.14
C ARG A 234 15.08 -13.88 -3.60
N ASP A 235 15.48 -12.62 -3.66
CA ASP A 235 16.61 -12.13 -2.89
C ASP A 235 16.23 -12.11 -1.40
N LYS A 236 16.39 -13.26 -0.73
CA LYS A 236 16.00 -13.45 0.67
C LYS A 236 16.73 -12.49 1.60
N ALA A 237 18.01 -12.22 1.33
CA ALA A 237 18.82 -11.32 2.15
C ALA A 237 18.30 -9.88 2.08
N LEU A 238 17.92 -9.40 0.89
CA LEU A 238 17.29 -8.08 0.78
C LEU A 238 15.91 -8.06 1.45
N LEU A 239 15.10 -9.13 1.28
CA LEU A 239 13.78 -9.22 1.92
C LEU A 239 13.88 -9.17 3.45
N GLU A 240 14.84 -9.87 4.05
CA GLU A 240 15.10 -9.82 5.49
C GLU A 240 15.47 -8.40 5.96
N LYS A 241 16.33 -7.69 5.23
CA LYS A 241 16.67 -6.29 5.53
C LYS A 241 15.47 -5.34 5.39
N VAL A 242 14.63 -5.57 4.38
CA VAL A 242 13.39 -4.82 4.17
C VAL A 242 12.42 -5.03 5.34
N CYS A 243 12.27 -6.26 5.79
CA CYS A 243 11.48 -6.61 6.97
C CYS A 243 12.04 -5.99 8.25
N GLN A 244 13.38 -6.01 8.43
CA GLN A 244 14.05 -5.34 9.55
C GLN A 244 13.77 -3.83 9.54
N ARG A 245 13.91 -3.18 8.38
CA ARG A 245 13.64 -1.74 8.25
C ARG A 245 12.19 -1.40 8.56
N LEU A 246 11.24 -2.28 8.23
CA LEU A 246 9.82 -2.06 8.54
C LEU A 246 9.53 -2.12 10.06
N SER A 247 10.34 -2.83 10.84
CA SER A 247 10.26 -2.83 12.31
C SER A 247 10.69 -1.50 12.94
N GLU A 248 11.39 -0.64 12.21
CA GLU A 248 11.88 0.62 12.75
C GLU A 248 10.76 1.66 12.92
N ASP A 249 10.87 2.45 13.98
CA ASP A 249 9.84 3.40 14.35
C ASP A 249 9.57 4.44 13.25
N GLY A 250 8.29 4.61 12.95
CA GLY A 250 7.81 5.61 12.01
C GLY A 250 7.78 5.19 10.54
N VAL A 251 8.38 4.06 10.15
CA VAL A 251 8.37 3.60 8.74
C VAL A 251 6.96 3.32 8.25
N CYS A 252 6.12 2.69 9.09
CA CYS A 252 4.72 2.40 8.74
C CYS A 252 3.84 3.65 8.63
N LYS A 253 4.18 4.77 9.28
CA LYS A 253 3.34 5.98 9.32
C LYS A 253 3.16 6.63 7.94
N GLY A 254 4.13 6.45 7.04
CA GLY A 254 4.11 7.00 5.68
C GLY A 254 3.36 6.15 4.64
N LEU A 255 2.84 4.99 5.03
CA LEU A 255 2.16 4.08 4.10
C LEU A 255 0.79 4.63 3.68
N SER A 256 0.39 4.40 2.44
CA SER A 256 -1.02 4.58 2.07
C SER A 256 -1.87 3.40 2.56
N ALA A 257 -3.18 3.61 2.67
CA ALA A 257 -4.14 2.54 2.99
C ALA A 257 -3.96 1.32 2.06
N THR A 258 -3.83 1.56 0.76
CA THR A 258 -3.58 0.50 -0.22
C THR A 258 -2.23 -0.20 0.01
N ASP A 259 -1.16 0.55 0.29
CA ASP A 259 0.16 -0.04 0.53
C ASP A 259 0.16 -0.95 1.79
N MET A 260 -0.57 -0.58 2.86
CA MET A 260 -0.67 -1.41 4.06
C MET A 260 -1.36 -2.76 3.78
N VAL A 261 -2.42 -2.74 2.97
CA VAL A 261 -3.14 -3.95 2.57
C VAL A 261 -2.24 -4.84 1.70
N GLU A 262 -1.59 -4.27 0.69
CA GLU A 262 -0.70 -5.00 -0.22
C GLU A 262 0.51 -5.60 0.51
N LEU A 263 1.04 -4.90 1.53
CA LEU A 263 2.09 -5.42 2.40
C LEU A 263 1.64 -6.64 3.20
N ALA A 264 0.47 -6.56 3.86
CA ALA A 264 -0.06 -7.66 4.65
C ALA A 264 -0.25 -8.94 3.80
N GLU A 265 -0.85 -8.80 2.62
CA GLU A 265 -1.00 -9.90 1.66
C GLU A 265 0.35 -10.38 1.13
N GLY A 266 1.27 -9.45 0.86
CA GLY A 266 2.61 -9.79 0.39
C GLY A 266 3.38 -10.64 1.40
N PHE A 267 3.25 -10.38 2.69
CA PHE A 267 3.87 -11.22 3.72
C PHE A 267 3.29 -12.63 3.77
N VAL A 268 1.98 -12.78 3.52
CA VAL A 268 1.34 -14.09 3.40
C VAL A 268 1.90 -14.86 2.19
N ASP A 269 1.92 -14.24 1.01
CA ASP A 269 2.38 -14.87 -0.23
C ASP A 269 3.87 -15.25 -0.18
N LEU A 270 4.68 -14.40 0.45
CA LEU A 270 6.10 -14.62 0.63
C LEU A 270 6.41 -15.56 1.81
N LYS A 271 5.40 -15.88 2.63
CA LYS A 271 5.51 -16.67 3.87
C LYS A 271 6.55 -16.10 4.83
N VAL A 272 6.58 -14.78 4.96
CA VAL A 272 7.49 -14.10 5.90
C VAL A 272 6.74 -13.82 7.19
N GLN A 273 7.38 -14.15 8.31
CA GLN A 273 6.91 -13.85 9.65
C GLN A 273 7.99 -13.08 10.40
N GLY A 274 7.58 -12.30 11.39
CA GLY A 274 8.50 -11.54 12.24
C GLY A 274 7.82 -10.42 13.00
N ASP A 275 8.61 -9.71 13.79
CA ASP A 275 8.12 -8.69 14.72
C ASP A 275 7.53 -7.46 14.00
N PHE A 276 7.95 -7.20 12.76
CA PHE A 276 7.44 -6.12 11.91
C PHE A 276 5.92 -6.21 11.59
N ILE A 277 5.31 -7.39 11.75
CA ILE A 277 3.87 -7.58 11.49
C ILE A 277 3.03 -6.79 12.50
N ARG A 278 3.46 -6.70 13.75
CA ARG A 278 2.68 -6.00 14.80
C ARG A 278 2.62 -4.49 14.57
N PRO A 279 3.75 -3.77 14.36
CA PRO A 279 3.72 -2.34 14.01
C PRO A 279 2.83 -2.04 12.80
N LEU A 280 2.89 -2.86 11.74
CA LEU A 280 2.01 -2.69 10.59
C LEU A 280 0.53 -2.86 10.98
N GLY A 281 0.19 -3.88 11.76
CA GLY A 281 -1.19 -4.17 12.14
C GLY A 281 -1.79 -3.11 13.07
N GLN A 282 -0.97 -2.57 13.96
CA GLN A 282 -1.34 -1.42 14.80
C GLN A 282 -1.64 -0.19 13.96
N GLU A 283 -0.82 0.09 12.93
CA GLU A 283 -1.04 1.23 12.04
C GLU A 283 -2.31 1.07 11.20
N ILE A 284 -2.57 -0.13 10.68
CA ILE A 284 -3.82 -0.50 10.00
C ILE A 284 -5.02 -0.22 10.93
N LEU A 285 -4.98 -0.65 12.19
CA LEU A 285 -6.08 -0.43 13.12
C LEU A 285 -6.28 1.05 13.48
N ARG A 286 -5.20 1.84 13.62
CA ARG A 286 -5.29 3.29 13.83
C ARG A 286 -5.99 3.97 12.66
N ARG A 287 -5.77 3.49 11.43
CA ARG A 287 -6.27 4.08 10.18
C ARG A 287 -7.37 3.24 9.54
N ARG A 288 -8.08 2.42 10.32
CA ARG A 288 -9.14 1.53 9.83
C ARG A 288 -10.23 2.24 9.03
N GLY A 289 -10.50 3.51 9.36
CA GLY A 289 -11.50 4.33 8.66
C GLY A 289 -11.11 4.72 7.23
N GLU A 290 -9.85 4.55 6.84
CA GLU A 290 -9.38 4.78 5.47
C GLU A 290 -9.56 3.55 4.57
N LEU A 291 -9.77 2.37 5.16
CA LEU A 291 -9.93 1.12 4.44
C LEU A 291 -11.38 0.94 3.98
N THR A 292 -11.56 0.42 2.77
CA THR A 292 -12.86 -0.08 2.34
C THR A 292 -13.23 -1.37 3.09
N PRO A 293 -14.52 -1.75 3.14
CA PRO A 293 -14.94 -3.01 3.77
C PRO A 293 -14.23 -4.25 3.19
N ASP A 294 -13.99 -4.26 1.88
CA ASP A 294 -13.24 -5.33 1.20
C ASP A 294 -11.76 -5.36 1.63
N GLU A 295 -11.08 -4.20 1.61
CA GLU A 295 -9.69 -4.09 2.08
C GLU A 295 -9.56 -4.51 3.55
N ASN A 296 -10.50 -4.11 4.40
CA ASN A 296 -10.51 -4.51 5.80
C ASN A 296 -10.62 -6.03 5.94
N ARG A 297 -11.55 -6.66 5.21
CA ARG A 297 -11.68 -8.13 5.20
C ARG A 297 -10.40 -8.83 4.77
N ARG A 298 -9.79 -8.39 3.66
CA ARG A 298 -8.54 -8.98 3.14
C ARG A 298 -7.39 -8.89 4.15
N VAL A 299 -7.28 -7.75 4.85
CA VAL A 299 -6.27 -7.61 5.91
C VAL A 299 -6.55 -8.55 7.08
N HIS A 300 -7.80 -8.66 7.53
CA HIS A 300 -8.16 -9.60 8.59
C HIS A 300 -7.81 -11.06 8.23
N ASP A 301 -8.11 -11.47 7.00
CA ASP A 301 -7.75 -12.79 6.47
C ASP A 301 -6.23 -12.99 6.39
N ALA A 302 -5.48 -11.96 5.98
CA ALA A 302 -4.03 -11.99 5.94
C ALA A 302 -3.42 -12.16 7.35
N TYR A 303 -3.87 -11.37 8.33
CA TYR A 303 -3.39 -11.45 9.72
C TYR A 303 -3.74 -12.77 10.39
N LYS A 304 -4.92 -13.34 10.09
CA LYS A 304 -5.28 -14.70 10.51
C LYS A 304 -4.30 -15.73 9.95
N THR A 305 -3.94 -15.61 8.67
CA THR A 305 -2.97 -16.51 8.01
C THR A 305 -1.54 -16.34 8.55
N LEU A 306 -1.16 -15.12 8.93
CA LEU A 306 0.12 -14.83 9.58
C LEU A 306 0.20 -15.31 11.04
N GLY A 307 -0.89 -15.85 11.60
CA GLY A 307 -0.94 -16.40 12.96
C GLY A 307 -1.12 -15.34 14.07
N ILE A 308 -1.33 -14.07 13.71
CA ILE A 308 -1.57 -12.99 14.66
C ILE A 308 -2.88 -12.30 14.21
N PRO A 309 -4.06 -12.76 14.69
CA PRO A 309 -5.32 -12.12 14.35
C PRO A 309 -5.25 -10.62 14.61
N LEU A 310 -5.81 -9.80 13.70
CA LEU A 310 -5.64 -8.34 13.74
C LEU A 310 -6.08 -7.74 15.09
N LYS A 311 -7.11 -8.29 15.73
CA LYS A 311 -7.57 -7.88 17.08
C LYS A 311 -6.51 -8.05 18.19
N ASN A 312 -5.52 -8.93 17.99
CA ASN A 312 -4.48 -9.26 18.96
C ASN A 312 -3.17 -8.49 18.72
N VAL A 313 -3.09 -7.58 17.75
CA VAL A 313 -1.84 -6.84 17.47
C VAL A 313 -1.44 -5.88 18.60
N TRP A 314 -2.40 -5.47 19.44
CA TRP A 314 -2.18 -4.69 20.65
C TRP A 314 -1.85 -5.53 21.88
N THR A 315 -2.16 -6.84 21.87
CA THR A 315 -1.82 -7.72 22.99
C THR A 315 -0.33 -8.05 22.95
N GLU A 316 0.35 -7.88 24.08
CA GLU A 316 1.76 -8.27 24.21
C GLU A 316 1.94 -9.76 23.84
N PRO A 317 3.04 -10.14 23.17
CA PRO A 317 3.35 -11.54 22.91
C PRO A 317 3.27 -12.37 24.21
N GLY A 318 2.49 -13.45 24.20
CA GLY A 318 2.29 -14.30 25.38
C GLY A 318 1.16 -13.88 26.33
N CYS A 319 0.53 -12.72 26.13
CA CYS A 319 -0.68 -12.34 26.85
C CYS A 319 -1.92 -12.97 26.22
N GLY A 320 -2.58 -13.86 26.97
CA GLY A 320 -3.89 -14.39 26.60
C GLY A 320 -4.98 -13.52 27.19
N VAL A 321 -5.89 -13.03 26.34
CA VAL A 321 -7.15 -12.42 26.80
C VAL A 321 -8.18 -13.53 26.91
N LYS A 322 -8.52 -13.94 28.13
CA LYS A 322 -9.65 -14.85 28.37
C LYS A 322 -10.85 -14.01 28.78
N ARG A 323 -11.94 -14.11 28.02
CA ARG A 323 -13.23 -13.53 28.37
C ARG A 323 -13.90 -14.52 29.33
N ASP A 324 -13.90 -14.20 30.61
CA ASP A 324 -14.74 -14.92 31.58
C ASP A 324 -16.12 -14.25 31.60
N ALA A 325 -17.19 -14.98 31.93
CA ALA A 325 -18.58 -14.71 31.53
C ALA A 325 -19.15 -13.28 31.74
N MET A 326 -18.50 -12.41 32.53
CA MET A 326 -18.80 -10.97 32.59
C MET A 326 -17.56 -10.04 32.63
N GLN A 327 -16.33 -10.57 32.53
CA GLN A 327 -15.10 -9.78 32.63
C GLN A 327 -14.04 -10.20 31.61
N LEU A 328 -13.43 -9.20 30.97
CA LEU A 328 -12.19 -9.35 30.22
C LEU A 328 -11.04 -9.48 31.21
N VAL A 329 -10.51 -10.70 31.37
CA VAL A 329 -9.33 -10.95 32.21
C VAL A 329 -8.11 -11.06 31.29
N THR A 330 -7.22 -10.07 31.36
CA THR A 330 -5.90 -10.13 30.73
C THR A 330 -4.98 -10.97 31.60
N THR A 331 -4.77 -12.23 31.23
CA THR A 331 -3.75 -13.06 31.86
C THR A 331 -2.40 -12.83 31.17
N GLN A 332 -1.52 -12.06 31.82
CA GLN A 332 -0.13 -11.96 31.43
C GLN A 332 0.59 -13.21 31.92
N ALA A 333 1.01 -14.07 30.99
CA ALA A 333 1.83 -15.21 31.33
C ALA A 333 3.23 -14.69 31.65
N PHE A 334 3.57 -14.58 32.95
CA PHE A 334 4.95 -14.37 33.36
C PHE A 334 5.76 -15.59 32.91
N ALA A 335 6.65 -15.39 31.94
CA ALA A 335 7.65 -16.41 31.60
C ALA A 335 8.41 -16.75 32.90
N PRO A 336 8.44 -18.02 33.33
CA PRO A 336 9.21 -18.41 34.51
C PRO A 336 10.65 -17.97 34.29
N GLN A 337 11.17 -17.07 35.13
CA GLN A 337 12.57 -16.71 35.07
C GLN A 337 13.39 -17.95 35.44
N GLU A 338 14.33 -18.33 34.56
CA GLU A 338 15.25 -19.44 34.76
C GLU A 338 16.06 -19.16 36.04
N GLY A 339 15.84 -19.96 37.09
CA GLY A 339 16.42 -19.73 38.44
C GLY A 339 15.40 -19.38 39.54
N HIS A 340 14.16 -19.04 39.19
CA HIS A 340 13.05 -18.89 40.15
C HIS A 340 12.19 -20.16 40.32
N GLU A 341 12.72 -21.32 39.91
CA GLU A 341 12.13 -22.61 40.27
C GLU A 341 12.24 -22.79 41.78
N LYS A 342 11.14 -22.50 42.50
CA LYS A 342 11.00 -22.89 43.90
C LYS A 342 11.20 -24.40 43.97
N LYS A 343 12.40 -24.84 44.36
CA LYS A 343 12.70 -26.23 44.77
C LYS A 343 11.72 -26.61 45.88
N ARG A 344 10.57 -27.19 45.51
CA ARG A 344 9.61 -27.73 46.47
C ARG A 344 10.18 -29.02 47.04
N ARG A 345 11.00 -28.90 48.07
CA ARG A 345 11.25 -29.97 49.02
C ARG A 345 10.06 -29.99 49.98
N GLY A 346 9.23 -31.03 49.83
CA GLY A 346 8.19 -31.51 50.74
C GLY A 346 7.52 -30.51 51.69
N ASN A 347 6.26 -30.17 51.42
CA ASN A 347 5.18 -30.40 52.39
C ASN A 347 3.81 -30.17 51.73
N HIS A 348 2.85 -31.01 52.10
CA HIS A 348 1.49 -31.08 51.57
C HIS A 348 0.53 -30.04 52.17
N ASP A 349 1.01 -28.84 52.51
CA ASP A 349 0.11 -27.76 52.92
C ASP A 349 -0.24 -26.91 51.71
N VAL A 350 -1.49 -27.01 51.30
CA VAL A 350 -2.12 -26.17 50.29
C VAL A 350 -2.14 -24.74 50.86
N GLU A 351 -1.08 -23.99 50.58
CA GLU A 351 -1.09 -22.53 50.69
C GLU A 351 -2.27 -22.03 49.85
N ARG A 352 -3.35 -21.64 50.52
CA ARG A 352 -4.45 -20.91 49.93
C ARG A 352 -3.85 -19.75 49.17
N THR A 353 -3.90 -19.81 47.84
CA THR A 353 -3.59 -18.67 46.99
C THR A 353 -4.42 -17.50 47.50
N SER A 354 -3.73 -16.45 47.94
CA SER A 354 -4.36 -15.21 48.37
C SER A 354 -5.38 -14.81 47.30
N PRO A 355 -6.65 -14.55 47.68
CA PRO A 355 -7.67 -14.23 46.71
C PRO A 355 -7.23 -13.02 45.86
N PRO A 356 -7.56 -13.01 44.56
CA PRO A 356 -7.18 -11.93 43.66
C PRO A 356 -7.58 -10.59 44.27
N ARG A 357 -6.62 -9.67 44.38
CA ARG A 357 -6.88 -8.30 44.83
C ARG A 357 -7.78 -7.63 43.79
N VAL A 358 -9.07 -7.54 44.09
CA VAL A 358 -10.03 -6.74 43.33
C VAL A 358 -9.65 -5.28 43.52
N VAL A 359 -8.97 -4.71 42.53
CA VAL A 359 -8.82 -3.26 42.43
C VAL A 359 -10.21 -2.72 42.09
N ARG A 360 -10.91 -2.17 43.09
CA ARG A 360 -12.13 -1.41 42.85
C ARG A 360 -11.72 -0.10 42.19
N ASP A 361 -12.04 0.06 40.93
CA ASP A 361 -12.00 1.36 40.27
C ASP A 361 -12.93 2.30 41.04
N TYR A 362 -12.34 3.21 41.83
CA TYR A 362 -13.07 4.31 42.43
C TYR A 362 -13.51 5.23 41.28
N LYS A 363 -14.77 5.09 40.90
CA LYS A 363 -15.50 6.04 40.07
C LYS A 363 -15.49 7.37 40.81
N MET A 364 -14.49 8.21 40.53
CA MET A 364 -14.46 9.60 40.97
C MET A 364 -15.74 10.26 40.50
N MET A 365 -16.64 10.55 41.42
CA MET A 365 -17.77 11.44 41.16
C MET A 365 -17.20 12.84 40.99
N SER A 366 -17.22 13.35 39.76
CA SER A 366 -17.07 14.77 39.50
C SER A 366 -18.30 15.51 40.05
N TYR A 367 -18.05 16.43 40.98
CA TYR A 367 -19.02 17.44 41.40
C TYR A 367 -19.23 18.50 40.32
#